data_AF-W5NJD0-F1
#
_entry.id   AF-W5NJD0-F1
#
_cell.length_a   1.000
_cell.length_b   1.000
_cell.length_c   1.000
_cell.angle_alpha   90.00
_cell.angle_beta   90.00
_cell.angle_gamma   90.00
#
_symmetry.space_group_name_H-M   'P 1'
#
loop_
_entity.id
_entity.type
_entity.pdbx_description
1 polymer ?
#
loop_
_entity_poly.entity_id
_entity_poly.type
_entity_poly.pdbx_seq_one_letter_code
_entity_poly.pdbx_strand_id
1 'polypeptide(L)'
;VLVFCPVHSRVGADIEEATKKIPTNKNAVLVVMHHTHDPNRVLSESSRLVNRTNIVETVDCLFHETVGLLECEVNTQAIVKHNQSQANMSSWSVIKHISGYVNSVTKQNKKQLFIHSLLFLQLSPFHIEIILTILT
;
A
#
# COMPACT_ATOMS: atom_id res chain seq x y z
N VAL A 1 15.92 -6.29 5.86
CA VAL A 1 14.69 -6.79 5.19
C VAL A 1 13.72 -5.64 5.01
N LEU A 2 12.94 -5.63 3.93
CA LEU A 2 11.88 -4.64 3.73
C LEU A 2 10.56 -5.25 4.16
N VAL A 3 9.79 -4.52 4.95
CA VAL A 3 8.53 -4.99 5.51
C VAL A 3 7.45 -3.97 5.18
N PHE A 4 6.46 -4.40 4.41
CA PHE A 4 5.33 -3.58 4.02
C PHE A 4 4.20 -3.73 5.02
N CYS A 5 3.68 -2.59 5.50
CA CYS A 5 2.60 -2.48 6.46
C CYS A 5 1.48 -1.62 5.86
N PRO A 6 0.61 -2.19 5.01
CA PRO A 6 -0.61 -1.50 4.60
C PRO A 6 -1.55 -1.28 5.79
N VAL A 7 -1.89 -0.02 6.04
CA VAL A 7 -2.83 0.37 7.09
C VAL A 7 -4.25 0.08 6.61
N HIS A 8 -4.92 -0.85 7.28
CA HIS A 8 -6.29 -1.25 6.96
C HIS A 8 -7.32 -0.59 7.86
N SER A 9 -7.00 -0.46 9.16
CA SER A 9 -7.95 0.07 10.14
C SER A 9 -7.30 1.00 11.14
N ARG A 10 -6.19 0.57 11.76
CA ARG A 10 -5.54 1.27 12.86
C ARG A 10 -4.04 1.08 12.73
N VAL A 11 -3.35 2.19 12.46
CA VAL A 11 -1.89 2.25 12.23
C VAL A 11 -1.12 1.45 13.29
N GLY A 12 -1.41 1.64 14.58
CA GLY A 12 -0.69 0.94 15.65
C GLY A 12 -0.85 -0.58 15.63
N ALA A 13 -2.07 -1.07 15.41
CA ALA A 13 -2.33 -2.52 15.34
C ALA A 13 -1.69 -3.15 14.11
N ASP A 14 -1.79 -2.47 12.97
CA ASP A 14 -1.20 -2.95 11.71
C ASP A 14 0.34 -3.00 11.81
N ILE A 15 0.96 -2.00 12.45
CA ILE A 15 2.40 -1.98 12.74
C ILE A 15 2.79 -3.12 13.69
N GLU A 16 2.05 -3.34 14.76
CA GLU A 16 2.34 -4.42 15.71
C GLU A 16 2.33 -5.79 15.01
N GLU A 17 1.32 -6.04 14.19
CA GLU A 17 1.18 -7.28 13.42
C GLU A 17 2.25 -7.45 12.34
N ALA A 18 2.62 -6.36 11.64
CA ALA A 18 3.69 -6.39 10.65
C ALA A 18 5.05 -6.69 11.30
N THR A 19 5.31 -6.09 12.46
CA THR A 19 6.61 -6.18 13.14
C THR A 19 6.82 -7.50 13.87
N LYS A 20 5.76 -8.19 14.28
CA LYS A 20 5.81 -9.57 14.82
C LYS A 20 6.39 -10.58 13.82
N LYS A 21 6.19 -10.35 12.52
CA LYS A 21 6.65 -11.25 11.44
C LYS A 21 8.15 -11.10 11.14
N ILE A 22 8.82 -10.13 11.76
CA ILE A 22 10.22 -9.81 11.49
C ILE A 22 11.12 -10.65 12.42
N PRO A 23 12.03 -11.46 11.89
CA PRO A 23 13.04 -12.14 12.68
C PRO A 23 13.88 -11.15 13.49
N THR A 24 14.06 -11.38 14.79
CA THR A 24 14.81 -10.50 15.71
C THR A 24 16.28 -10.33 15.32
N ASN A 25 16.84 -11.29 14.61
CA ASN A 25 18.23 -11.28 14.15
C ASN A 25 18.46 -10.53 12.84
N LYS A 26 17.44 -9.86 12.28
CA LYS A 26 17.56 -9.10 11.03
C LYS A 26 17.11 -7.66 11.22
N ASN A 27 17.93 -6.74 10.73
CA ASN A 27 17.56 -5.33 10.60
C ASN A 27 16.46 -5.18 9.54
N ALA A 28 15.45 -4.38 9.83
CA ALA A 28 14.32 -4.15 8.97
C ALA A 28 14.04 -2.66 8.76
N VAL A 29 13.61 -2.31 7.55
CA VAL A 29 12.96 -1.03 7.27
C VAL A 29 11.46 -1.31 7.17
N LEU A 30 10.68 -0.61 7.98
CA LEU A 30 9.24 -0.70 7.99
C LEU A 30 8.65 0.37 7.08
N VAL A 31 7.91 -0.05 6.06
CA VAL A 31 7.20 0.84 5.14
C VAL A 31 5.72 0.84 5.50
N VAL A 32 5.26 1.90 6.15
CA VAL A 32 3.85 2.08 6.56
C VAL A 32 3.10 2.76 5.42
N MET A 33 2.12 2.07 4.87
CA MET A 33 1.38 2.51 3.69
C MET A 33 -0.02 2.96 4.09
N HIS A 34 -0.24 4.26 4.06
CA HIS A 34 -1.51 4.88 4.44
C HIS A 34 -2.38 5.02 3.20
N HIS A 35 -3.50 4.30 3.21
CA HIS A 35 -4.48 4.41 2.15
C HIS A 35 -5.24 5.73 2.26
N THR A 36 -5.14 6.58 1.24
CA THR A 36 -5.87 7.85 1.19
C THR A 36 -5.93 8.42 -0.23
N HIS A 37 -6.98 9.19 -0.51
CA HIS A 37 -7.04 10.02 -1.73
C HIS A 37 -6.48 11.43 -1.52
N ASP A 38 -6.24 11.83 -0.26
CA ASP A 38 -5.79 13.18 0.08
C ASP A 38 -4.25 13.26 0.09
N PRO A 39 -3.63 13.94 -0.90
CA PRO A 39 -2.17 14.09 -0.94
C PRO A 39 -1.64 14.99 0.19
N ASN A 40 -2.49 15.81 0.80
CA ASN A 40 -2.14 16.73 1.89
C ASN A 40 -2.45 16.13 3.27
N ARG A 41 -2.77 14.83 3.33
CA ARG A 41 -3.08 14.15 4.60
C ARG A 41 -1.91 14.29 5.57
N VAL A 42 -2.19 14.95 6.69
CA VAL A 42 -1.24 15.04 7.81
C VAL A 42 -1.13 13.68 8.47
N LEU A 43 0.10 13.14 8.54
CA LEU A 43 0.40 11.90 9.23
C LEU A 43 1.10 12.19 10.55
N SER A 44 0.72 11.45 11.58
CA SER A 44 1.55 11.30 12.77
C SER A 44 2.73 10.37 12.44
N GLU A 45 3.92 10.70 12.93
CA GLU A 45 5.12 9.88 12.71
C GLU A 45 4.93 8.46 13.24
N SER A 46 4.88 7.49 12.33
CA SER A 46 4.62 6.08 12.68
C SER A 46 5.78 5.43 13.43
N SER A 47 6.99 5.98 13.31
CA SER A 47 8.18 5.57 14.06
C SER A 47 7.96 5.57 15.59
N ARG A 48 7.07 6.45 16.09
CA ARG A 48 6.71 6.53 17.51
C ARG A 48 5.95 5.29 18.02
N LEU A 49 5.35 4.53 17.11
CA LEU A 49 4.59 3.32 17.41
C LEU A 49 5.46 2.06 17.31
N VAL A 50 6.73 2.21 16.92
CA VAL A 50 7.66 1.10 16.74
C VAL A 50 8.51 0.93 18.00
N ASN A 51 8.32 -0.19 18.70
CA ASN A 51 9.07 -0.50 19.93
C ASN A 51 10.15 -1.60 19.75
N ARG A 52 10.73 -1.72 18.55
CA ARG A 52 11.73 -2.75 18.24
C ARG A 52 13.03 -2.15 17.73
N THR A 53 14.14 -2.50 18.38
CA THR A 53 15.48 -2.00 18.04
C THR A 53 16.03 -2.55 16.72
N ASN A 54 15.51 -3.69 16.25
CA ASN A 54 15.89 -4.26 14.95
C ASN A 54 15.17 -3.58 13.76
N ILE A 55 14.36 -2.55 14.01
CA ILE A 55 13.77 -1.71 12.96
C ILE A 55 14.59 -0.44 12.88
N VAL A 56 15.40 -0.34 11.83
CA VAL A 56 16.41 0.72 11.68
C VAL A 56 15.83 2.00 11.10
N GLU A 57 14.73 1.89 10.37
CA GLU A 57 14.07 3.03 9.72
C GLU A 57 12.58 2.72 9.57
N THR A 58 11.76 3.75 9.73
CA THR A 58 10.32 3.70 9.44
C THR A 58 10.01 4.76 8.41
N VAL A 59 9.34 4.34 7.33
CA VAL A 59 9.00 5.18 6.19
C VAL A 59 7.48 5.22 6.06
N ASP A 60 6.91 6.41 6.20
CA ASP A 60 5.50 6.66 5.95
C ASP A 60 5.27 7.01 4.48
N CYS A 61 4.29 6.39 3.84
CA CYS A 61 3.90 6.73 2.47
C CYS A 61 2.37 6.75 2.28
N LEU A 62 1.91 7.67 1.43
CA LEU A 62 0.51 7.78 1.01
C LEU A 62 0.31 7.04 -0.31
N PHE A 63 -0.73 6.21 -0.38
CA PHE A 63 -1.09 5.52 -1.61
C PHE A 63 -2.61 5.45 -1.81
N HIS A 64 -3.00 5.27 -3.05
CA HIS A 64 -4.37 5.00 -3.46
C HIS A 64 -4.37 3.94 -4.55
N GLU A 65 -5.32 3.02 -4.56
CA GLU A 65 -5.34 1.87 -5.47
C GLU A 65 -5.42 2.26 -6.94
N THR A 66 -6.03 3.40 -7.27
CA THR A 66 -6.19 3.84 -8.67
C THR A 66 -4.93 4.46 -9.26
N VAL A 67 -4.21 5.25 -8.47
CA VAL A 67 -3.05 6.06 -8.89
C VAL A 67 -1.71 5.55 -8.38
N GLY A 68 -1.70 4.68 -7.37
CA GLY A 68 -0.50 4.18 -6.72
C GLY A 68 -0.01 5.13 -5.63
N LEU A 69 1.30 5.40 -5.57
CA LEU A 69 1.87 6.38 -4.65
C LEU A 69 1.39 7.79 -5.03
N LEU A 70 0.96 8.57 -4.04
CA LEU A 70 0.58 9.96 -4.30
C LEU A 70 1.81 10.82 -4.57
N GLU A 71 1.67 11.78 -5.49
CA GLU A 71 2.65 12.85 -5.67
C GLU A 71 2.42 13.90 -4.56
N CYS A 72 3.14 13.75 -3.44
CA CYS A 72 2.98 14.63 -2.29
C CYS A 72 4.29 14.85 -1.54
N GLU A 73 4.31 15.85 -0.67
CA GLU A 73 5.48 16.18 0.15
C GLU A 73 5.86 15.03 1.09
N VAL A 74 4.89 14.31 1.67
CA VAL A 74 5.17 13.14 2.53
C VAL A 74 5.97 12.08 1.77
N ASN A 75 5.54 11.71 0.56
CA ASN A 75 6.23 10.74 -0.27
C ASN A 75 7.56 11.29 -0.80
N THR A 76 7.62 12.58 -1.13
CA THR A 76 8.86 13.24 -1.56
C THR A 76 9.88 13.27 -0.43
N GLN A 77 9.48 13.59 0.79
CA GLN A 77 10.34 13.58 1.97
C GLN A 77 10.72 12.16 2.38
N ALA A 78 9.83 11.17 2.22
CA ALA A 78 10.17 9.76 2.38
C ALA A 78 11.29 9.34 1.41
N ILE A 79 11.21 9.79 0.15
CA ILE A 79 12.25 9.57 -0.87
C ILE A 79 13.54 10.34 -0.51
N VAL A 80 13.43 11.60 -0.06
CA VAL A 80 14.57 12.49 0.20
C VAL A 80 15.30 12.17 1.51
N LYS A 81 14.60 11.89 2.62
CA LYS A 81 15.21 11.46 3.89
C LYS A 81 16.02 10.16 3.71
N HIS A 82 15.57 9.28 2.83
CA HIS A 82 16.32 8.08 2.46
C HIS A 82 17.59 8.41 1.66
N ASN A 83 17.54 9.40 0.77
CA ASN A 83 18.69 9.84 -0.02
C ASN A 83 19.74 10.63 0.80
N GLN A 84 19.32 11.40 1.81
CA GLN A 84 20.22 12.22 2.62
C GLN A 84 20.94 11.42 3.72
N SER A 85 20.42 10.26 4.13
CA SER A 85 21.00 9.43 5.18
C SER A 85 22.07 8.44 4.69
N GLN A 86 22.30 8.27 3.37
CA GLN A 86 23.21 7.23 2.86
C GLN A 86 23.89 7.61 1.52
N ALA A 87 25.17 8.02 1.59
CA ALA A 87 26.07 8.07 0.43
C ALA A 87 26.65 6.70 0.03
N ASN A 88 26.21 5.57 0.63
CA ASN A 88 26.94 4.30 0.50
C ASN A 88 26.12 3.00 0.51
N MET A 89 24.85 3.01 0.08
CA MET A 89 24.20 1.75 -0.25
C MET A 89 23.16 1.94 -1.35
N SER A 90 23.04 0.94 -2.23
CA SER A 90 22.17 0.82 -3.42
C SER A 90 20.68 1.25 -3.26
N SER A 91 20.45 2.55 -3.05
CA SER A 91 19.20 3.22 -2.64
C SER A 91 18.01 3.03 -3.61
N TRP A 92 18.28 2.86 -4.90
CA TRP A 92 17.23 2.55 -5.88
C TRP A 92 16.50 1.22 -5.62
N SER A 93 17.04 0.33 -4.79
CA SER A 93 16.43 -0.98 -4.53
C SER A 93 15.16 -0.88 -3.70
N VAL A 94 15.12 -0.04 -2.65
CA VAL A 94 13.94 0.08 -1.77
C VAL A 94 12.79 0.76 -2.50
N ILE A 95 13.06 1.88 -3.17
CA ILE A 95 12.06 2.60 -3.97
C ILE A 95 11.53 1.72 -5.10
N LYS A 96 12.38 0.93 -5.78
CA LYS A 96 11.93 -0.07 -6.77
C LYS A 96 11.03 -1.13 -6.15
N HIS A 97 11.34 -1.61 -4.94
CA HIS A 97 10.48 -2.58 -4.24
C HIS A 97 9.16 -1.96 -3.81
N ILE A 98 9.14 -0.72 -3.30
CA ILE A 98 7.91 -0.01 -2.93
C ILE A 98 7.06 0.23 -4.18
N SER A 99 7.64 0.79 -5.24
CA SER A 99 6.95 1.01 -6.52
C SER A 99 6.44 -0.30 -7.11
N GLY A 100 7.25 -1.37 -7.09
CA GLY A 100 6.85 -2.70 -7.56
C GLY A 100 5.71 -3.31 -6.74
N TYR A 101 5.75 -3.18 -5.41
CA TYR A 101 4.69 -3.65 -4.51
C TYR A 101 3.40 -2.85 -4.71
N VAL A 102 3.48 -1.51 -4.76
CA VAL A 102 2.31 -0.65 -5.01
C VAL A 102 1.69 -0.98 -6.37
N ASN A 103 2.50 -1.15 -7.41
CA ASN A 103 2.01 -1.54 -8.73
C ASN A 103 1.37 -2.94 -8.72
N SER A 104 1.88 -3.89 -7.95
CA SER A 104 1.29 -5.24 -7.85
C SER A 104 -0.05 -5.20 -7.13
N VAL A 105 -0.17 -4.43 -6.04
CA VAL A 105 -1.42 -4.21 -5.30
C VAL A 105 -2.46 -3.48 -6.15
N THR A 106 -2.08 -2.38 -6.83
CA THR A 106 -2.95 -1.66 -7.77
C THR A 106 -3.44 -2.58 -8.89
N LYS A 107 -2.56 -3.42 -9.46
CA LYS A 107 -2.94 -4.38 -10.51
C LYS A 107 -3.86 -5.48 -9.98
N GLN A 108 -3.63 -5.98 -8.76
CA GLN A 108 -4.52 -6.95 -8.11
C GLN A 108 -5.89 -6.36 -7.83
N ASN A 109 -5.97 -5.14 -7.31
CA ASN A 109 -7.23 -4.45 -7.07
C ASN A 109 -7.98 -4.16 -8.37
N LYS A 110 -7.30 -3.72 -9.44
CA LYS A 110 -7.91 -3.58 -10.78
C LYS A 110 -8.42 -4.92 -11.32
N LYS A 111 -7.68 -6.02 -11.14
CA LYS A 111 -8.15 -7.37 -11.49
C LYS A 111 -9.36 -7.78 -10.66
N GLN A 112 -9.36 -7.52 -9.36
CA GLN A 112 -10.48 -7.84 -8.47
C GLN A 112 -11.73 -7.04 -8.83
N LEU A 113 -11.58 -5.74 -9.11
CA LEU A 113 -12.66 -4.88 -9.61
C LEU A 113 -13.17 -5.34 -10.98
N PHE A 114 -12.28 -5.79 -11.87
CA PHE A 114 -12.66 -6.34 -13.18
C PHE A 114 -13.37 -7.70 -13.07
N ILE A 115 -12.95 -8.56 -12.14
CA ILE A 115 -13.64 -9.82 -11.83
C ILE A 115 -15.01 -9.54 -11.22
N HIS A 116 -15.10 -8.60 -10.27
CA HIS A 116 -16.38 -8.15 -9.73
C HIS A 116 -17.28 -7.59 -10.85
N SER A 117 -16.79 -6.74 -11.74
CA SER A 117 -17.60 -6.19 -12.83
C SER A 117 -18.06 -7.25 -13.84
N LEU A 118 -17.23 -8.26 -14.16
CA LEU A 118 -17.67 -9.40 -14.97
C LEU A 118 -18.75 -10.24 -14.27
N LEU A 119 -18.60 -10.50 -12.96
CA LEU A 119 -19.62 -11.20 -12.18
C LEU A 119 -20.94 -10.41 -12.14
N PHE A 120 -20.88 -9.08 -12.01
CA PHE A 120 -22.07 -8.22 -12.10
C PHE A 120 -22.72 -8.22 -13.50
N LEU A 121 -21.95 -8.35 -14.57
CA LEU A 121 -22.48 -8.49 -15.94
C LEU A 121 -23.11 -9.87 -16.20
N GLN A 122 -22.60 -10.93 -15.57
CA GLN A 122 -23.14 -12.29 -15.71
C GLN A 122 -24.33 -12.58 -14.78
N LEU A 123 -24.55 -11.75 -13.75
CA LEU A 123 -25.64 -11.89 -12.78
C LEU A 123 -26.73 -10.83 -12.94
N SER A 124 -26.69 -9.98 -13.96
CA SER A 124 -27.76 -9.02 -14.27
C SER A 124 -29.00 -9.75 -14.81
N PRO A 125 -30.10 -9.86 -14.05
CA PRO A 125 -31.34 -10.51 -14.51
C PRO A 125 -32.11 -9.62 -15.50
N PHE A 126 -31.71 -8.36 -15.63
CA PHE A 126 -32.43 -7.34 -16.39
C PHE A 126 -32.36 -7.50 -17.92
N HIS A 127 -31.50 -8.36 -18.46
CA HIS A 127 -31.50 -8.68 -19.89
C HIS A 127 -32.17 -10.02 -20.23
N ILE A 128 -32.43 -10.90 -19.25
CA ILE A 128 -33.12 -12.18 -19.52
C ILE A 128 -34.64 -11.97 -19.61
N GLU A 129 -35.22 -11.04 -18.84
CA GLU A 129 -36.67 -10.75 -18.87
C GLU A 129 -37.14 -10.09 -20.19
N ILE A 130 -36.27 -9.33 -20.87
CA ILE A 130 -36.64 -8.68 -22.14
C ILE A 130 -36.79 -9.72 -23.27
N ILE A 131 -36.02 -10.82 -23.24
CA ILE A 131 -36.09 -11.85 -24.29
C ILE A 131 -37.33 -12.73 -24.12
N LEU A 132 -37.77 -13.04 -22.89
CA LEU A 132 -39.00 -13.81 -22.69
C LEU A 132 -40.27 -13.02 -23.06
N THR A 133 -40.28 -11.70 -22.84
CA THR A 133 -41.44 -10.84 -23.18
C THR A 133 -41.61 -10.66 -24.70
N ILE A 134 -40.58 -10.89 -25.51
CA ILE A 134 -40.66 -10.83 -26.98
C ILE A 134 -41.04 -12.21 -27.59
N LEU A 135 -40.96 -13.29 -26.81
CA LEU A 135 -41.23 -14.67 -27.27
C LEU A 135 -42.55 -15.27 -26.75
N THR A 136 -43.37 -14.50 -26.03
CA THR A 136 -44.77 -14.84 -25.66
C THR A 136 -45.74 -13.84 -26.28
#